data_AF-A0A536ZFH4-F1
#
_entry.id   AF-A0A536ZFH4-F1
#
_cell.length_a   1.000
_cell.length_b   1.000
_cell.length_c   1.000
_cell.angle_alpha   90.00
_cell.angle_beta   90.00
_cell.angle_gamma   90.00
#
_symmetry.space_group_name_H-M   'P 1'
#
loop_
_entity.id
_entity.type
_entity.pdbx_description
1 polymer ?
#
loop_
_entity_poly.entity_id
_entity_poly.type
_entity_poly.pdbx_seq_one_letter_code
_entity_poly.pdbx_strand_id
1 'polypeptide(L)'
;MVSLSKGYDSTAAAVLARSAGCTEAFTFIDTRQEDPNLDSGADNAQYLGMTCKVYGRWQYLDLDRCAEAEFGYVSIASTAPLAVAEDQLAGGVLLGGEAGDAVWHPERAKACVEMTRPWIRHTMMLSAIEFRLRVGYYILSPACIAARHNGAIHDIAISAEMQPWSVGGDYDRPIPRRIAEEAGLSRNRFGTRKLASAHSHLIYPGRFSEKALNDYRRFVNQRHAQIPRDIYRHWRTQVQQRHQLWDAMDNQYRNSSAPSLQPHFATPLRAPWDFMFTFQWTVASMRSRYTQTAQAALDPDPLESPDRRGLPGLRVR
;
A
#
# COMPACT_ATOMS: atom_id res chain seq x y z
N MET A 1 -16.29 -1.23 0.16
CA MET A 1 -15.82 0.16 0.38
C MET A 1 -14.64 0.47 -0.56
N VAL A 2 -14.42 1.74 -0.91
CA VAL A 2 -13.28 2.19 -1.71
C VAL A 2 -12.42 3.24 -1.00
N SER A 3 -11.09 3.18 -1.16
CA SER A 3 -10.19 4.30 -0.82
C SER A 3 -10.06 5.24 -2.02
N LEU A 4 -10.38 6.52 -1.85
CA LEU A 4 -10.40 7.50 -2.94
C LEU A 4 -9.45 8.66 -2.69
N SER A 5 -8.79 9.13 -3.75
CA SER A 5 -8.00 10.36 -3.79
C SER A 5 -8.33 11.14 -5.07
N LYS A 6 -7.63 12.25 -5.37
CA LYS A 6 -7.75 12.93 -6.67
C LYS A 6 -7.00 12.22 -7.82
N GLY A 7 -6.46 11.03 -7.56
CA GLY A 7 -5.77 10.22 -8.56
C GLY A 7 -6.72 9.54 -9.55
N TYR A 8 -6.26 9.35 -10.80
CA TYR A 8 -7.03 8.61 -11.80
C TYR A 8 -7.29 7.17 -11.37
N ASP A 9 -6.26 6.49 -10.83
CA ASP A 9 -6.33 5.07 -10.52
C ASP A 9 -7.35 4.78 -9.41
N SER A 10 -7.33 5.56 -8.32
CA SER A 10 -8.28 5.43 -7.21
C SER A 10 -9.69 5.84 -7.63
N THR A 11 -9.82 6.85 -8.52
CA THR A 11 -11.13 7.29 -9.02
C THR A 11 -11.76 6.26 -9.96
N ALA A 12 -10.98 5.65 -10.87
CA ALA A 12 -11.45 4.55 -11.69
C ALA A 12 -11.89 3.36 -10.82
N ALA A 13 -11.13 3.05 -9.76
CA ALA A 13 -11.54 2.03 -8.80
C ALA A 13 -12.87 2.37 -8.10
N ALA A 14 -13.12 3.64 -7.76
CA ALA A 14 -14.40 4.07 -7.20
C ALA A 14 -15.56 3.98 -8.20
N VAL A 15 -15.35 4.34 -9.47
CA VAL A 15 -16.37 4.17 -10.51
C VAL A 15 -16.75 2.70 -10.69
N LEU A 16 -15.76 1.81 -10.74
CA LEU A 16 -15.99 0.36 -10.83
C LEU A 16 -16.63 -0.20 -9.54
N ALA A 17 -16.26 0.31 -8.38
CA ALA A 17 -16.89 -0.07 -7.11
C ALA A 17 -18.37 0.34 -7.09
N ARG A 18 -18.68 1.56 -7.57
CA ARG A 18 -20.06 2.07 -7.66
C ARG A 18 -20.92 1.20 -8.56
N SER A 19 -20.42 0.80 -9.73
CA SER A 19 -21.18 -0.06 -10.64
C SER A 19 -21.45 -1.45 -10.05
N ALA A 20 -20.64 -1.90 -9.10
CA ALA A 20 -20.86 -3.11 -8.31
C ALA A 20 -21.73 -2.88 -7.05
N GLY A 21 -22.31 -1.70 -6.85
CA GLY A 21 -23.20 -1.37 -5.73
C GLY A 21 -22.51 -0.79 -4.49
N CYS A 22 -21.23 -0.43 -4.55
CA CYS A 22 -20.53 0.20 -3.42
C CYS A 22 -21.04 1.64 -3.22
N THR A 23 -21.49 1.95 -2.01
CA THR A 23 -21.96 3.28 -1.60
C THR A 23 -21.00 3.98 -0.63
N GLU A 24 -19.97 3.29 -0.15
CA GLU A 24 -19.08 3.80 0.89
C GLU A 24 -17.66 4.01 0.38
N ALA A 25 -17.10 5.16 0.73
CA ALA A 25 -15.73 5.55 0.45
C ALA A 25 -15.04 6.13 1.69
N PHE A 26 -13.72 6.16 1.66
CA PHE A 26 -12.95 7.04 2.53
C PHE A 26 -11.78 7.68 1.78
N THR A 27 -11.28 8.78 2.33
CA THR A 27 -10.13 9.52 1.80
C THR A 27 -9.22 9.98 2.93
N PHE A 28 -7.97 10.25 2.61
CA PHE A 28 -7.03 10.91 3.51
C PHE A 28 -6.86 12.39 3.15
N ILE A 29 -6.68 13.21 4.18
CA ILE A 29 -6.17 14.57 4.10
C ILE A 29 -4.82 14.66 4.81
N ASP A 30 -3.93 15.52 4.33
CA ASP A 30 -2.61 15.70 4.92
C ASP A 30 -2.51 17.02 5.67
N THR A 31 -2.83 17.00 6.96
CA THR A 31 -2.82 18.20 7.82
C THR A 31 -1.44 18.83 8.02
N ARG A 32 -0.36 18.22 7.52
CA ARG A 32 0.99 18.80 7.52
C ARG A 32 1.33 19.52 6.20
N GLN A 33 0.45 19.47 5.20
CA GLN A 33 0.57 20.25 3.96
C GLN A 33 -0.11 21.62 4.12
N GLU A 34 0.32 22.59 3.30
CA GLU A 34 -0.31 23.91 3.23
C GLU A 34 -1.79 23.81 2.80
N ASP A 35 -2.08 22.95 1.82
CA ASP A 35 -3.45 22.54 1.49
C ASP A 35 -3.69 21.09 1.93
N PRO A 36 -4.36 20.86 3.08
CA PRO A 36 -4.64 19.51 3.56
C PRO A 36 -5.54 18.68 2.62
N ASN A 37 -6.38 19.35 1.82
CA ASN A 37 -7.35 18.71 0.94
C ASN A 37 -6.80 18.47 -0.48
N LEU A 38 -5.53 18.77 -0.71
CA LEU A 38 -4.92 18.74 -2.04
C LEU A 38 -5.15 17.41 -2.77
N ASP A 39 -5.02 16.28 -2.05
CA ASP A 39 -5.22 14.91 -2.59
C ASP A 39 -6.58 14.29 -2.21
N SER A 40 -7.44 15.03 -1.51
CA SER A 40 -8.70 14.49 -0.99
C SER A 40 -9.64 14.08 -2.13
N GLY A 41 -10.11 12.84 -2.08
CA GLY A 41 -11.10 12.29 -3.00
C GLY A 41 -12.56 12.61 -2.64
N ALA A 42 -12.81 13.37 -1.56
CA ALA A 42 -14.15 13.58 -1.02
C ALA A 42 -15.16 14.10 -2.06
N ASP A 43 -14.79 15.11 -2.83
CA ASP A 43 -15.67 15.71 -3.86
C ASP A 43 -15.99 14.71 -4.98
N ASN A 44 -15.04 13.85 -5.35
CA ASN A 44 -15.24 12.81 -6.35
C ASN A 44 -16.17 11.71 -5.81
N ALA A 45 -16.02 11.31 -4.55
CA ALA A 45 -16.91 10.35 -3.92
C ALA A 45 -18.35 10.90 -3.85
N GLN A 46 -18.52 12.15 -3.43
CA GLN A 46 -19.82 12.80 -3.39
C GLN A 46 -20.47 12.86 -4.77
N TYR A 47 -19.70 13.23 -5.81
CA TYR A 47 -20.19 13.23 -7.19
C TYR A 47 -20.66 11.85 -7.65
N LEU A 48 -19.95 10.80 -7.24
CA LEU A 48 -20.30 9.41 -7.52
C LEU A 48 -21.47 8.89 -6.65
N GLY A 49 -22.06 9.73 -5.79
CA GLY A 49 -23.16 9.36 -4.91
C GLY A 49 -22.73 8.46 -3.74
N MET A 50 -21.44 8.50 -3.35
CA MET A 50 -20.90 7.74 -2.24
C MET A 50 -20.84 8.57 -0.96
N THR A 51 -21.08 7.93 0.18
CA THR A 51 -20.76 8.47 1.50
C THR A 51 -19.26 8.36 1.73
N CYS A 52 -18.58 9.50 1.91
CA CYS A 52 -17.12 9.55 2.08
C CYS A 52 -16.74 9.94 3.50
N LYS A 53 -15.99 9.07 4.20
CA LYS A 53 -15.36 9.44 5.48
C LYS A 53 -13.97 10.02 5.23
N VAL A 54 -13.69 11.15 5.87
CA VAL A 54 -12.40 11.85 5.74
C VAL A 54 -11.55 11.55 6.97
N TYR A 55 -10.32 11.10 6.76
CA TYR A 55 -9.37 10.79 7.81
C TYR A 55 -8.11 11.64 7.69
N GLY A 56 -7.55 12.04 8.84
CA GLY A 56 -6.24 12.67 8.86
C GLY A 56 -5.15 11.64 8.59
N ARG A 57 -4.24 11.90 7.64
CA ARG A 57 -3.08 11.04 7.35
C ARG A 57 -2.25 10.74 8.60
N TRP A 58 -2.18 11.68 9.54
CA TRP A 58 -1.38 11.57 10.76
C TRP A 58 -2.18 11.13 11.99
N GLN A 59 -3.50 10.96 11.87
CA GLN A 59 -4.40 10.63 12.97
C GLN A 59 -4.09 9.26 13.60
N TYR A 60 -3.43 8.35 12.86
CA TYR A 60 -3.01 7.05 13.43
C TYR A 60 -2.01 7.19 14.58
N LEU A 61 -1.28 8.31 14.65
CA LEU A 61 -0.31 8.59 15.71
C LEU A 61 -0.98 8.80 17.08
N ASP A 62 -2.26 9.17 17.07
CA ASP A 62 -3.06 9.47 18.26
C ASP A 62 -3.86 8.25 18.75
N LEU A 63 -3.74 7.10 18.08
CA LEU A 63 -4.40 5.87 18.51
C LEU A 63 -3.73 5.36 19.80
N ASP A 64 -4.53 4.93 20.78
CA ASP A 64 -4.03 4.41 22.06
C ASP A 64 -3.29 3.05 21.95
N ARG A 65 -3.20 2.50 20.74
CA ARG A 65 -2.49 1.25 20.45
C ARG A 65 -1.27 1.50 19.59
N CYS A 66 -0.30 0.58 19.66
CA CYS A 66 0.88 0.58 18.81
C CYS A 66 0.54 0.07 17.39
N ALA A 67 -0.28 0.83 16.66
CA ALA A 67 -0.81 0.43 15.35
C ALA A 67 0.31 0.22 14.32
N GLU A 68 1.37 1.00 14.37
CA GLU A 68 2.50 1.00 13.42
C GLU A 68 3.23 -0.35 13.35
N ALA A 69 3.20 -1.11 14.45
CA ALA A 69 3.79 -2.45 14.51
C ALA A 69 3.10 -3.44 13.56
N GLU A 70 1.89 -3.14 13.08
CA GLU A 70 1.17 -3.95 12.08
C GLU A 70 1.55 -3.57 10.64
N PHE A 71 2.28 -2.46 10.47
CA PHE A 71 2.59 -1.88 9.16
C PHE A 71 4.08 -1.87 8.80
N GLY A 72 4.95 -2.38 9.67
CA GLY A 72 6.39 -2.23 9.53
C GLY A 72 7.12 -3.30 8.71
N TYR A 73 6.41 -4.29 8.13
CA TYR A 73 7.00 -5.26 7.19
C TYR A 73 7.68 -4.58 6.00
N VAL A 74 7.09 -3.48 5.52
CA VAL A 74 7.66 -2.64 4.47
C VAL A 74 7.70 -1.20 4.98
N SER A 75 8.69 -0.88 5.82
CA SER A 75 8.79 0.41 6.50
C SER A 75 8.82 1.61 5.54
N ILE A 76 9.48 1.50 4.38
CA ILE A 76 9.54 2.57 3.38
C ILE A 76 8.25 2.75 2.58
N ALA A 77 7.28 1.84 2.66
CA ALA A 77 6.00 1.96 1.97
C ALA A 77 4.86 1.57 2.91
N SER A 78 5.03 1.95 4.19
CA SER A 78 4.05 1.62 5.20
C SER A 78 2.76 2.38 4.95
N THR A 79 1.65 1.69 5.15
CA THR A 79 0.28 2.18 5.01
C THR A 79 -0.39 2.36 6.36
N ALA A 80 0.40 2.63 7.41
CA ALA A 80 -0.07 2.88 8.77
C ALA A 80 -1.26 3.86 8.91
N PRO A 81 -1.41 4.90 8.06
CA PRO A 81 -2.61 5.73 8.08
C PRO A 81 -3.92 4.95 7.98
N LEU A 82 -3.95 3.76 7.37
CA LEU A 82 -5.15 2.92 7.31
C LEU A 82 -5.67 2.45 8.67
N ALA A 83 -4.85 2.50 9.72
CA ALA A 83 -5.23 2.07 11.05
C ALA A 83 -6.45 2.82 11.61
N VAL A 84 -6.71 4.05 11.15
CA VAL A 84 -7.86 4.86 11.57
C VAL A 84 -9.16 4.49 10.85
N ALA A 85 -9.06 3.74 9.75
CA ALA A 85 -10.18 3.25 8.96
C ALA A 85 -10.63 1.83 9.36
N GLU A 86 -10.11 1.29 10.48
CA GLU A 86 -10.37 -0.07 10.95
C GLU A 86 -11.86 -0.43 10.97
N ASP A 87 -12.69 0.39 11.59
CA ASP A 87 -14.12 0.12 11.75
C ASP A 87 -14.86 -0.01 10.41
N GLN A 88 -14.41 0.71 9.37
CA GLN A 88 -15.02 0.63 8.05
C GLN A 88 -14.50 -0.55 7.22
N LEU A 89 -13.32 -1.08 7.57
CA LEU A 89 -12.67 -2.15 6.81
C LEU A 89 -13.14 -3.54 7.25
N ALA A 90 -13.51 -3.71 8.52
CA ALA A 90 -13.86 -4.99 9.12
C ALA A 90 -14.88 -5.78 8.30
N GLY A 91 -14.56 -7.04 7.96
CA GLY A 91 -15.44 -7.95 7.22
C GLY A 91 -15.68 -7.57 5.75
N GLY A 92 -15.01 -6.55 5.23
CA GLY A 92 -15.29 -5.97 3.92
C GLY A 92 -14.28 -6.30 2.82
N VAL A 93 -14.56 -5.76 1.63
CA VAL A 93 -13.61 -5.65 0.52
C VAL A 93 -13.24 -4.19 0.33
N LEU A 94 -11.94 -3.89 0.45
CA LEU A 94 -11.34 -2.61 0.13
C LEU A 94 -10.94 -2.58 -1.34
N LEU A 95 -11.60 -1.73 -2.12
CA LEU A 95 -11.18 -1.39 -3.47
C LEU A 95 -10.23 -0.18 -3.45
N GLY A 96 -9.21 -0.19 -4.30
CA GLY A 96 -8.25 0.91 -4.39
C GLY A 96 -7.49 0.95 -5.72
N GLY A 97 -6.79 2.06 -5.95
CA GLY A 97 -6.01 2.31 -7.17
C GLY A 97 -4.58 1.75 -7.17
N GLU A 98 -4.25 0.86 -6.24
CA GLU A 98 -2.92 0.26 -6.10
C GLU A 98 -2.48 -0.40 -7.43
N ALA A 99 -1.19 -0.32 -7.78
CA ALA A 99 -0.62 -0.84 -9.04
C ALA A 99 -1.10 -0.18 -10.34
N GLY A 100 -2.08 0.75 -10.31
CA GLY A 100 -2.53 1.48 -11.49
C GLY A 100 -1.41 2.26 -12.18
N ASP A 101 -0.46 2.77 -11.40
CA ASP A 101 0.70 3.47 -11.92
C ASP A 101 1.72 2.59 -12.63
N ALA A 102 1.67 1.27 -12.45
CA ALA A 102 2.50 0.31 -13.18
C ALA A 102 1.75 -0.30 -14.36
N VAL A 103 0.46 -0.61 -14.19
CA VAL A 103 -0.33 -1.37 -15.16
C VAL A 103 -1.03 -0.47 -16.18
N TRP A 104 -1.51 0.70 -15.78
CA TRP A 104 -2.26 1.62 -16.67
C TRP A 104 -1.44 2.77 -17.22
N HIS A 105 -0.18 2.90 -16.82
CA HIS A 105 0.75 3.84 -17.44
C HIS A 105 1.32 3.23 -18.73
N PRO A 106 1.16 3.85 -19.91
CA PRO A 106 1.62 3.27 -21.18
C PRO A 106 3.09 2.85 -21.18
N GLU A 107 4.00 3.77 -20.86
CA GLU A 107 5.44 3.46 -20.87
C GLU A 107 5.85 2.33 -19.90
N ARG A 108 5.25 2.30 -18.70
CA ARG A 108 5.54 1.26 -17.70
C ARG A 108 4.90 -0.07 -18.06
N ALA A 109 3.69 -0.06 -18.61
CA ALA A 109 3.02 -1.25 -19.10
C ALA A 109 3.82 -1.91 -20.24
N LYS A 110 4.32 -1.10 -21.20
CA LYS A 110 5.21 -1.57 -22.29
C LYS A 110 6.45 -2.29 -21.75
N ALA A 111 7.02 -1.73 -20.69
CA ALA A 111 8.28 -2.20 -20.14
C ALA A 111 8.20 -3.59 -19.45
N CYS A 112 7.00 -4.16 -19.28
CA CYS A 112 6.75 -5.21 -18.28
C CYS A 112 5.95 -6.43 -18.78
N VAL A 113 6.24 -6.93 -19.98
CA VAL A 113 5.60 -8.14 -20.55
C VAL A 113 5.48 -9.27 -19.50
N GLU A 114 4.27 -9.79 -19.30
CA GLU A 114 3.94 -10.88 -18.36
C GLU A 114 4.41 -10.66 -16.91
N MET A 115 4.45 -9.41 -16.43
CA MET A 115 4.90 -9.07 -15.07
C MET A 115 6.35 -9.54 -14.78
N THR A 116 7.20 -9.54 -15.81
CA THR A 116 8.61 -9.96 -15.72
C THR A 116 9.46 -9.07 -14.81
N ARG A 117 9.01 -7.84 -14.50
CA ARG A 117 9.77 -6.92 -13.66
C ARG A 117 9.51 -7.12 -12.15
N PRO A 118 10.57 -7.24 -11.31
CA PRO A 118 10.44 -7.56 -9.89
C PRO A 118 9.52 -6.62 -9.08
N TRP A 119 9.51 -5.32 -9.39
CA TRP A 119 8.68 -4.34 -8.66
C TRP A 119 7.20 -4.37 -9.03
N ILE A 120 6.81 -5.08 -10.08
CA ILE A 120 5.39 -5.31 -10.40
C ILE A 120 4.85 -6.56 -9.70
N ARG A 121 5.76 -7.44 -9.24
CA ARG A 121 5.43 -8.61 -8.43
C ARG A 121 5.25 -8.26 -6.95
N HIS A 122 5.25 -6.98 -6.58
CA HIS A 122 5.00 -6.59 -5.20
C HIS A 122 3.61 -7.07 -4.78
N THR A 123 3.56 -7.79 -3.65
CA THR A 123 2.30 -8.16 -3.01
C THR A 123 1.58 -6.87 -2.61
N MET A 124 0.36 -6.71 -3.12
CA MET A 124 -0.44 -5.51 -2.86
C MET A 124 -0.55 -5.23 -1.37
N MET A 125 -0.24 -3.99 -0.97
CA MET A 125 -0.37 -3.52 0.40
C MET A 125 0.28 -4.46 1.43
N LEU A 126 1.47 -5.00 1.08
CA LEU A 126 2.23 -5.90 1.97
C LEU A 126 2.49 -5.27 3.34
N SER A 127 2.66 -3.95 3.41
CA SER A 127 2.78 -3.26 4.69
C SER A 127 1.58 -3.53 5.59
N ALA A 128 0.35 -3.56 5.09
CA ALA A 128 -0.85 -3.77 5.90
C ALA A 128 -1.17 -5.25 6.19
N ILE A 129 -0.29 -6.21 5.93
CA ILE A 129 -0.65 -7.64 6.00
C ILE A 129 -1.16 -8.08 7.38
N GLU A 130 -0.51 -7.66 8.47
CA GLU A 130 -0.94 -8.01 9.84
C GLU A 130 -2.24 -7.30 10.22
N PHE A 131 -2.35 -6.02 9.83
CA PHE A 131 -3.56 -5.24 10.03
C PHE A 131 -4.75 -5.90 9.33
N ARG A 132 -4.57 -6.37 8.08
CA ARG A 132 -5.58 -7.12 7.32
C ARG A 132 -5.99 -8.42 8.00
N LEU A 133 -5.02 -9.19 8.48
CA LEU A 133 -5.28 -10.46 9.15
C LEU A 133 -6.08 -10.25 10.44
N ARG A 134 -5.76 -9.21 11.20
CA ARG A 134 -6.46 -8.90 12.45
C ARG A 134 -7.86 -8.31 12.22
N VAL A 135 -8.00 -7.36 11.30
CA VAL A 135 -9.27 -6.67 11.01
C VAL A 135 -10.21 -7.55 10.18
N GLY A 136 -9.67 -8.49 9.41
CA GLY A 136 -10.45 -9.44 8.62
C GLY A 136 -11.06 -8.80 7.38
N TYR A 137 -10.23 -8.27 6.48
CA TYR A 137 -10.71 -7.67 5.22
C TYR A 137 -9.86 -8.05 4.00
N TYR A 138 -10.50 -8.04 2.84
CA TYR A 138 -9.87 -8.30 1.55
C TYR A 138 -9.52 -7.01 0.82
N ILE A 139 -8.52 -7.08 -0.05
CA ILE A 139 -8.09 -5.96 -0.89
C ILE A 139 -8.22 -6.40 -2.33
N LEU A 140 -8.83 -5.55 -3.14
CA LEU A 140 -8.96 -5.72 -4.58
C LEU A 140 -8.52 -4.44 -5.28
N SER A 141 -7.52 -4.54 -6.16
CA SER A 141 -7.20 -3.45 -7.08
C SER A 141 -7.67 -3.86 -8.47
N PRO A 142 -8.54 -3.05 -9.10
CA PRO A 142 -8.93 -3.30 -10.47
C PRO A 142 -7.75 -3.31 -11.45
N ALA A 143 -6.67 -2.56 -11.16
CA ALA A 143 -5.48 -2.56 -12.00
C ALA A 143 -4.75 -3.91 -12.01
N CYS A 144 -4.91 -4.72 -10.96
CA CYS A 144 -4.32 -6.05 -10.90
C CYS A 144 -5.13 -7.09 -11.69
N ILE A 145 -6.38 -6.80 -12.03
CA ILE A 145 -7.21 -7.68 -12.85
C ILE A 145 -6.58 -7.76 -14.24
N ALA A 146 -6.30 -8.99 -14.68
CA ALA A 146 -5.64 -9.26 -15.95
C ALA A 146 -4.25 -8.62 -16.12
N ALA A 147 -3.56 -8.22 -15.04
CA ALA A 147 -2.24 -7.58 -15.14
C ALA A 147 -1.16 -8.46 -15.82
N ARG A 148 -1.36 -9.79 -15.88
CA ARG A 148 -0.53 -10.70 -16.68
C ARG A 148 -0.63 -10.46 -18.19
N HIS A 149 -1.69 -9.80 -18.65
CA HIS A 149 -1.93 -9.39 -20.04
C HIS A 149 -1.57 -7.92 -20.26
N ASN A 150 -0.56 -7.41 -19.55
CA ASN A 150 -0.12 -6.01 -19.63
C ASN A 150 0.20 -5.53 -21.06
N GLY A 151 0.60 -6.41 -21.97
CA GLY A 151 0.79 -6.08 -23.40
C GLY A 151 -0.52 -5.64 -24.05
N ALA A 152 -1.60 -6.39 -23.85
CA ALA A 152 -2.92 -6.00 -24.34
C ALA A 152 -3.44 -4.72 -23.65
N ILE A 153 -3.17 -4.56 -22.35
CA ILE A 153 -3.51 -3.33 -21.61
C ILE A 153 -2.76 -2.13 -22.19
N HIS A 154 -1.47 -2.29 -22.50
CA HIS A 154 -0.67 -1.27 -23.16
C HIS A 154 -1.25 -0.90 -24.53
N ASP A 155 -1.58 -1.90 -25.36
CA ASP A 155 -2.11 -1.67 -26.71
C ASP A 155 -3.45 -0.92 -26.67
N ILE A 156 -4.32 -1.24 -25.71
CA ILE A 156 -5.52 -0.46 -25.43
C ILE A 156 -5.13 0.97 -25.05
N ALA A 157 -4.22 1.14 -24.09
CA ALA A 157 -3.85 2.45 -23.55
C ALA A 157 -3.29 3.42 -24.60
N ILE A 158 -2.60 2.92 -25.64
CA ILE A 158 -2.03 3.74 -26.72
C ILE A 158 -2.90 3.80 -27.99
N SER A 159 -4.05 3.13 -28.00
CA SER A 159 -4.93 3.08 -29.16
C SER A 159 -5.45 4.45 -29.59
N ALA A 160 -5.89 4.57 -30.84
CA ALA A 160 -6.54 5.78 -31.35
C ALA A 160 -7.79 6.15 -30.54
N GLU A 161 -8.52 5.14 -30.05
CA GLU A 161 -9.71 5.35 -29.21
C GLU A 161 -9.35 6.00 -27.86
N MET A 162 -8.17 5.74 -27.30
CA MET A 162 -7.77 6.32 -26.01
C MET A 162 -7.25 7.76 -26.10
N GLN A 163 -7.00 8.28 -27.31
CA GLN A 163 -6.41 9.61 -27.50
C GLN A 163 -7.16 10.76 -26.80
N PRO A 164 -8.51 10.80 -26.76
CA PRO A 164 -9.22 11.86 -26.04
C PRO A 164 -8.90 11.92 -24.53
N TRP A 165 -8.46 10.81 -23.95
CA TRP A 165 -8.14 10.67 -22.52
C TRP A 165 -6.65 10.60 -22.22
N SER A 166 -5.78 10.67 -23.24
CA SER A 166 -4.35 10.85 -23.01
C SER A 166 -4.04 12.33 -22.77
N VAL A 167 -3.18 12.60 -21.80
CA VAL A 167 -2.61 13.95 -21.55
C VAL A 167 -1.10 14.00 -21.70
N GLY A 168 -0.46 12.86 -21.99
CA GLY A 168 0.99 12.73 -22.02
C GLY A 168 1.68 12.94 -20.68
N GLY A 169 3.00 12.74 -20.68
CA GLY A 169 3.86 12.86 -19.50
C GLY A 169 3.67 11.76 -18.46
N ASP A 170 4.38 11.89 -17.33
CA ASP A 170 4.50 10.83 -16.30
C ASP A 170 3.19 10.50 -15.56
N TYR A 171 2.21 11.41 -15.66
CA TYR A 171 0.89 11.27 -15.05
C TYR A 171 -0.17 10.75 -16.02
N ASP A 172 0.21 10.37 -17.25
CA ASP A 172 -0.73 9.90 -18.25
C ASP A 172 -1.31 8.52 -17.91
N ARG A 173 -2.64 8.43 -17.87
CA ARG A 173 -3.39 7.21 -17.54
C ARG A 173 -4.70 7.15 -18.35
N PRO A 174 -4.64 6.86 -19.66
CA PRO A 174 -5.80 7.00 -20.54
C PRO A 174 -6.98 6.10 -20.15
N ILE A 175 -6.73 4.85 -19.78
CA ILE A 175 -7.76 3.88 -19.37
C ILE A 175 -8.54 4.35 -18.12
N PRO A 176 -7.90 4.60 -16.96
CA PRO A 176 -8.65 5.03 -15.77
C PRO A 176 -9.24 6.43 -15.94
N ARG A 177 -8.64 7.31 -16.76
CA ARG A 177 -9.24 8.60 -17.08
C ARG A 177 -10.52 8.43 -17.89
N ARG A 178 -10.54 7.56 -18.91
CA ARG A 178 -11.76 7.23 -19.66
C ARG A 178 -12.87 6.76 -18.73
N ILE A 179 -12.57 5.76 -17.88
CA ILE A 179 -13.53 5.22 -16.91
C ILE A 179 -14.12 6.34 -16.04
N ALA A 180 -13.28 7.27 -15.57
CA ALA A 180 -13.73 8.36 -14.71
C ALA A 180 -14.52 9.44 -15.46
N GLU A 181 -14.04 9.90 -16.62
CA GLU A 181 -14.69 10.94 -17.42
C GLU A 181 -16.02 10.47 -18.01
N GLU A 182 -16.12 9.22 -18.47
CA GLU A 182 -17.39 8.63 -18.95
C GLU A 182 -18.42 8.44 -17.81
N ALA A 183 -17.97 8.34 -16.56
CA ALA A 183 -18.84 8.35 -15.38
C ALA A 183 -19.32 9.77 -14.98
N GLY A 184 -18.96 10.80 -15.75
CA GLY A 184 -19.39 12.19 -15.59
C GLY A 184 -18.40 13.09 -14.84
N LEU A 185 -17.28 12.56 -14.35
CA LEU A 185 -16.31 13.38 -13.62
C LEU A 185 -15.53 14.28 -14.59
N SER A 186 -15.57 15.58 -14.34
CA SER A 186 -14.86 16.56 -15.17
C SER A 186 -13.34 16.47 -15.02
N ARG A 187 -12.61 16.70 -16.11
CA ARG A 187 -11.15 16.63 -16.20
C ARG A 187 -10.40 17.50 -15.18
N ASN A 188 -11.00 18.59 -14.73
CA ASN A 188 -10.42 19.52 -13.76
C ASN A 188 -10.53 19.06 -12.29
N ARG A 189 -11.19 17.92 -12.02
CA ARG A 189 -11.32 17.35 -10.66
C ARG A 189 -10.15 16.49 -10.22
N PHE A 190 -9.27 16.14 -11.15
CA PHE A 190 -8.16 15.25 -10.89
C PHE A 190 -6.90 16.04 -10.52
N GLY A 191 -6.05 15.43 -9.70
CA GLY A 191 -4.71 15.96 -9.46
C GLY A 191 -3.89 15.94 -10.76
N THR A 192 -2.85 16.74 -10.82
CA THR A 192 -1.90 16.75 -11.96
C THR A 192 -0.61 15.99 -11.67
N ARG A 193 -0.44 15.51 -10.42
CA ARG A 193 0.72 14.75 -9.94
C ARG A 193 0.31 13.78 -8.83
N LYS A 194 1.13 12.74 -8.60
CA LYS A 194 0.95 11.76 -7.53
C LYS A 194 1.33 12.36 -6.16
N LEU A 195 0.47 12.19 -5.15
CA LEU A 195 0.66 12.76 -3.80
C LEU A 195 0.83 11.72 -2.68
N ALA A 196 0.52 10.45 -2.94
CA ALA A 196 0.80 9.31 -2.06
C ALA A 196 0.33 9.48 -0.60
N SER A 197 -0.81 10.16 -0.38
CA SER A 197 -1.29 10.60 0.93
C SER A 197 -1.65 9.47 1.91
N ALA A 198 -1.78 8.23 1.44
CA ALA A 198 -2.03 7.05 2.28
C ALA A 198 -0.78 6.39 2.87
N HIS A 199 0.44 6.89 2.55
CA HIS A 199 1.69 6.30 3.04
C HIS A 199 2.22 7.00 4.28
N SER A 200 2.83 6.27 5.21
CA SER A 200 3.71 6.80 6.24
C SER A 200 4.99 6.01 6.24
N HIS A 201 6.07 6.58 5.71
CA HIS A 201 7.38 5.92 5.71
C HIS A 201 7.87 5.76 7.17
N LEU A 202 7.80 4.57 7.76
CA LEU A 202 8.21 4.24 9.14
C LEU A 202 9.74 4.18 9.29
N ILE A 203 10.40 5.25 8.87
CA ILE A 203 11.86 5.40 8.79
C ILE A 203 12.34 6.69 9.47
N TYR A 204 11.45 7.40 10.19
CA TYR A 204 11.75 8.61 10.95
C TYR A 204 10.91 8.66 12.23
N PRO A 205 11.38 9.34 13.31
CA PRO A 205 10.65 9.42 14.58
C PRO A 205 9.23 9.99 14.43
N GLY A 206 9.03 11.06 13.66
CA GLY A 206 7.72 11.73 13.49
C GLY A 206 6.69 10.96 12.66
N ARG A 207 6.95 9.66 12.43
CA ARG A 207 6.12 8.68 11.72
C ARG A 207 5.65 7.57 12.65
N PHE A 208 6.01 7.65 13.93
CA PHE A 208 5.59 6.76 15.00
C PHE A 208 4.87 7.60 16.06
N SER A 209 3.82 7.03 16.65
CA SER A 209 3.29 7.45 17.93
C SER A 209 4.38 7.37 18.99
N GLU A 210 4.26 8.14 20.06
CA GLU A 210 5.23 8.09 21.16
C GLU A 210 5.35 6.67 21.73
N LYS A 211 4.21 5.98 21.88
CA LYS A 211 4.12 4.60 22.34
C LYS A 211 4.89 3.65 21.43
N ALA A 212 4.66 3.72 20.12
CA ALA A 212 5.33 2.86 19.15
C ALA A 212 6.83 3.16 19.05
N LEU A 213 7.22 4.45 19.09
CA LEU A 213 8.62 4.84 19.04
C LEU A 213 9.40 4.35 20.27
N ASN A 214 8.78 4.44 21.45
CA ASN A 214 9.39 3.96 22.69
C ASN A 214 9.49 2.43 22.73
N ASP A 215 8.47 1.73 22.24
CA ASP A 215 8.50 0.27 22.09
C ASP A 215 9.58 -0.18 21.09
N TYR A 216 9.64 0.48 19.93
CA TYR A 216 10.68 0.27 18.93
C TYR A 216 12.09 0.48 19.49
N ARG A 217 12.33 1.61 20.17
CA ARG A 217 13.62 1.91 20.80
C ARG A 217 14.00 0.88 21.86
N ARG A 218 13.03 0.42 22.66
CA ARG A 218 13.25 -0.64 23.65
C ARG A 218 13.70 -1.93 22.97
N PHE A 219 12.99 -2.35 21.92
CA PHE A 219 13.35 -3.52 21.13
C PHE A 219 14.77 -3.42 20.57
N VAL A 220 15.10 -2.30 19.91
CA VAL A 220 16.43 -2.06 19.33
C VAL A 220 17.51 -2.09 20.41
N ASN A 221 17.31 -1.40 21.53
CA ASN A 221 18.27 -1.36 22.64
C ASN A 221 18.52 -2.75 23.23
N GLN A 222 17.46 -3.52 23.47
CA GLN A 222 17.58 -4.89 23.98
C GLN A 222 18.32 -5.80 22.99
N ARG A 223 18.05 -5.65 21.70
CA ARG A 223 18.70 -6.47 20.67
C ARG A 223 20.17 -6.10 20.48
N HIS A 224 20.49 -4.81 20.45
CA HIS A 224 21.86 -4.33 20.31
C HIS A 224 22.72 -4.59 21.54
N ALA A 225 22.14 -4.64 22.74
CA ALA A 225 22.86 -5.03 23.95
C ALA A 225 23.45 -6.46 23.87
N GLN A 226 22.90 -7.31 23.01
CA GLN A 226 23.36 -8.69 22.79
C GLN A 226 24.43 -8.80 21.71
N ILE A 227 24.74 -7.72 20.99
CA ILE A 227 25.67 -7.73 19.85
C ILE A 227 26.99 -7.05 20.27
N PRO A 228 28.16 -7.68 20.03
CA PRO A 228 29.45 -7.03 20.22
C PRO A 228 29.55 -5.67 19.52
N ARG A 229 30.10 -4.67 20.21
CA ARG A 229 30.10 -3.26 19.76
C ARG A 229 30.85 -3.04 18.45
N ASP A 230 31.91 -3.80 18.23
CA ASP A 230 32.72 -3.82 17.01
C ASP A 230 31.92 -4.34 15.81
N ILE A 231 31.18 -5.44 15.97
CA ILE A 231 30.27 -5.98 14.95
C ILE A 231 29.19 -4.96 14.61
N TYR A 232 28.57 -4.37 15.64
CA TYR A 232 27.55 -3.32 15.45
C TYR A 232 28.10 -2.13 14.66
N ARG A 233 29.26 -1.60 15.05
CA ARG A 233 29.91 -0.47 14.36
C ARG A 233 30.28 -0.83 12.93
N HIS A 234 30.81 -2.04 12.69
CA HIS A 234 31.14 -2.51 11.35
C HIS A 234 29.94 -2.45 10.41
N TRP A 235 28.81 -3.06 10.79
CA TRP A 235 27.61 -3.06 9.96
C TRP A 235 27.00 -1.66 9.78
N ARG A 236 27.00 -0.84 10.83
CA ARG A 236 26.55 0.56 10.73
C ARG A 236 27.36 1.33 9.69
N THR A 237 28.68 1.22 9.75
CA THR A 237 29.59 1.87 8.78
C THR A 237 29.38 1.34 7.38
N GLN A 238 29.23 0.01 7.20
CA GLN A 238 28.96 -0.60 5.89
C GLN A 238 27.67 -0.06 5.25
N VAL A 239 26.59 0.07 6.03
CA VAL A 239 25.33 0.66 5.53
C VAL A 239 25.52 2.13 5.15
N GLN A 240 26.22 2.92 5.97
CA GLN A 240 26.47 4.33 5.69
C GLN A 240 27.29 4.52 4.42
N GLN A 241 28.38 3.76 4.25
CA GLN A 241 29.22 3.78 3.05
C GLN A 241 28.43 3.38 1.82
N ARG A 242 27.59 2.34 1.93
CA ARG A 242 26.67 1.93 0.87
C ARG A 242 25.74 3.07 0.46
N HIS A 243 25.03 3.68 1.40
CA HIS A 243 24.14 4.81 1.08
C HIS A 243 24.88 5.96 0.39
N GLN A 244 26.08 6.31 0.87
CA GLN A 244 26.91 7.36 0.24
C GLN A 244 27.31 7.00 -1.20
N LEU A 245 27.74 5.77 -1.44
CA LEU A 245 28.06 5.27 -2.79
C LEU A 245 26.83 5.35 -3.70
N TRP A 246 25.66 4.95 -3.19
CA TRP A 246 24.41 5.04 -3.94
C TRP A 246 23.98 6.47 -4.23
N ASP A 247 24.12 7.40 -3.29
CA ASP A 247 23.80 8.81 -3.52
C ASP A 247 24.74 9.43 -4.57
N ALA A 248 26.03 9.07 -4.56
CA ALA A 248 26.99 9.49 -5.57
C ALA A 248 26.63 8.94 -6.97
N MET A 249 26.24 7.66 -7.05
CA MET A 249 25.82 7.04 -8.30
C MET A 249 24.49 7.63 -8.82
N ASP A 250 23.47 7.78 -7.98
CA ASP A 250 22.16 8.34 -8.38
C ASP A 250 22.29 9.76 -8.94
N ASN A 251 23.14 10.60 -8.32
CA ASN A 251 23.45 11.93 -8.84
C ASN A 251 24.13 11.90 -10.21
N GLN A 252 25.02 10.92 -10.44
CA GLN A 252 25.67 10.73 -11.74
C GLN A 252 24.68 10.26 -12.81
N TYR A 253 23.74 9.36 -12.47
CA TYR A 253 22.71 8.86 -13.39
C TYR A 253 21.68 9.94 -13.75
N ARG A 254 21.21 10.74 -12.79
CA ARG A 254 20.28 11.87 -13.05
C ARG A 254 20.86 12.93 -13.99
N ASN A 255 22.19 13.05 -14.04
CA ASN A 255 22.90 13.98 -14.92
C ASN A 255 23.29 13.37 -16.28
N SER A 256 23.00 12.09 -16.51
CA SER A 256 23.30 11.42 -17.77
C SER A 256 22.03 11.27 -18.63
N SER A 257 22.07 11.75 -19.87
CA SER A 257 20.98 11.69 -20.85
C SER A 257 20.87 10.35 -21.59
N ALA A 258 21.55 9.29 -21.12
CA ALA A 258 21.65 8.00 -21.81
C ALA A 258 20.59 6.99 -21.30
N PRO A 259 19.60 6.58 -22.11
CA PRO A 259 18.45 5.77 -21.65
C PRO A 259 18.72 4.27 -21.46
N SER A 260 19.90 3.75 -21.79
CA SER A 260 20.07 2.32 -22.13
C SER A 260 20.84 1.46 -21.14
N LEU A 261 21.40 2.02 -20.07
CA LEU A 261 22.22 1.28 -19.10
C LEU A 261 21.72 1.45 -17.67
N GLN A 262 20.41 1.37 -17.43
CA GLN A 262 19.92 1.16 -16.08
C GLN A 262 20.30 -0.25 -15.65
N PRO A 263 21.28 -0.44 -14.75
CA PRO A 263 21.59 -1.77 -14.29
C PRO A 263 20.37 -2.29 -13.50
N HIS A 264 20.03 -3.57 -13.70
CA HIS A 264 18.96 -4.27 -12.99
C HIS A 264 19.24 -4.50 -11.48
N PHE A 265 20.12 -3.71 -10.87
CA PHE A 265 20.32 -3.76 -9.43
C PHE A 265 19.06 -3.24 -8.76
N ALA A 266 18.49 -4.07 -7.88
CA ALA A 266 17.44 -3.63 -6.97
C ALA A 266 17.95 -2.40 -6.22
N THR A 267 17.36 -1.23 -6.45
CA THR A 267 17.67 -0.03 -5.69
C THR A 267 17.51 -0.36 -4.21
N PRO A 268 18.56 -0.27 -3.39
CA PRO A 268 18.42 -0.61 -1.99
C PRO A 268 17.45 0.35 -1.31
N LEU A 269 16.68 -0.19 -0.38
CA LEU A 269 15.74 0.58 0.42
C LEU A 269 16.54 1.57 1.28
N ARG A 270 16.39 2.88 1.01
CA ARG A 270 17.04 3.94 1.79
C ARG A 270 16.31 4.10 3.12
N ALA A 271 16.72 3.34 4.13
CA ALA A 271 16.25 3.48 5.50
C ALA A 271 17.42 3.91 6.40
N PRO A 272 17.30 4.96 7.24
CA PRO A 272 18.34 5.30 8.20
C PRO A 272 18.65 4.10 9.10
N TRP A 273 19.91 3.94 9.49
CA TRP A 273 20.36 2.81 10.31
C TRP A 273 19.46 2.55 11.53
N ASP A 274 19.08 3.64 12.22
CA ASP A 274 18.28 3.59 13.43
C ASP A 274 16.85 3.08 13.19
N PHE A 275 16.40 2.95 11.93
CA PHE A 275 15.08 2.43 11.52
C PHE A 275 15.17 1.21 10.60
N MET A 276 16.38 0.67 10.36
CA MET A 276 16.53 -0.55 9.56
C MET A 276 15.93 -1.79 10.22
N PHE A 277 15.72 -1.73 11.54
CA PHE A 277 15.20 -2.83 12.33
C PHE A 277 13.67 -2.87 12.44
N THR A 278 12.96 -2.00 11.70
CA THR A 278 11.49 -1.90 11.77
C THR A 278 10.80 -3.22 11.39
N PHE A 279 11.33 -3.97 10.43
CA PHE A 279 10.82 -5.30 10.09
C PHE A 279 10.94 -6.27 11.27
N GLN A 280 12.10 -6.35 11.91
CA GLN A 280 12.35 -7.26 13.02
C GLN A 280 11.52 -6.88 14.24
N TRP A 281 11.35 -5.57 14.49
CA TRP A 281 10.47 -5.07 15.53
C TRP A 281 9.02 -5.47 15.26
N THR A 282 8.51 -5.26 14.05
CA THR A 282 7.17 -5.68 13.60
C THR A 282 6.95 -7.16 13.90
N VAL A 283 7.86 -8.03 13.45
CA VAL A 283 7.78 -9.48 13.70
C VAL A 283 7.77 -9.79 15.20
N ALA A 284 8.65 -9.15 15.98
CA ALA A 284 8.71 -9.36 17.42
C ALA A 284 7.42 -8.92 18.13
N SER A 285 6.84 -7.79 17.74
CA SER A 285 5.60 -7.25 18.28
C SER A 285 4.38 -8.11 17.92
N MET A 286 4.40 -8.76 16.75
CA MET A 286 3.31 -9.66 16.33
C MET A 286 3.44 -11.08 16.91
N ARG A 287 4.64 -11.50 17.34
CA ARG A 287 4.92 -12.89 17.79
C ARG A 287 4.00 -13.36 18.91
N SER A 288 3.67 -12.50 19.87
CA SER A 288 2.80 -12.85 21.00
C SER A 288 1.39 -13.26 20.53
N ARG A 289 0.86 -12.60 19.49
CA ARG A 289 -0.46 -12.88 18.92
C ARG A 289 -0.53 -14.30 18.35
N TYR A 290 0.46 -14.67 17.54
CA TYR A 290 0.52 -16.00 16.94
C TYR A 290 0.81 -17.11 17.95
N THR A 291 1.56 -16.80 19.02
CA THR A 291 1.83 -17.78 20.09
C THR A 291 0.54 -18.14 20.83
N GLN A 292 -0.31 -17.15 21.12
CA GLN A 292 -1.61 -17.37 21.76
C GLN A 292 -2.55 -18.18 20.85
N THR A 293 -2.63 -17.86 19.56
CA THR A 293 -3.45 -18.62 18.60
C THR A 293 -2.96 -20.06 18.44
N ALA A 294 -1.64 -20.28 18.37
CA ALA A 294 -1.08 -21.62 18.26
C ALA A 294 -1.34 -22.45 19.52
N GLN A 295 -1.28 -21.85 20.71
CA GLN A 295 -1.63 -22.51 21.96
C GLN A 295 -3.12 -22.86 22.02
N ALA A 296 -4.00 -21.92 21.65
CA ALA A 296 -5.45 -22.17 21.59
C ALA A 296 -5.85 -23.24 20.55
N ALA A 297 -5.10 -23.39 19.45
CA ALA A 297 -5.34 -24.44 18.47
C ALA A 297 -4.84 -25.83 18.92
N LEU A 298 -3.91 -25.87 19.88
CA LEU A 298 -3.35 -27.10 20.44
C LEU A 298 -4.10 -27.59 21.68
N ASP A 299 -4.86 -26.72 22.35
CA ASP A 299 -5.84 -27.06 23.38
C ASP A 299 -7.27 -26.94 22.82
N PRO A 300 -7.76 -27.90 22.01
CA PRO A 300 -9.17 -27.94 21.69
C PRO A 300 -9.95 -28.14 22.99
N ASP A 301 -10.91 -27.24 23.25
CA ASP A 301 -11.85 -27.34 24.36
C ASP A 301 -12.43 -28.78 24.43
N PRO A 302 -12.36 -29.50 25.57
CA PRO A 302 -12.82 -30.90 25.66
C PRO A 302 -14.33 -31.12 25.42
N LEU A 303 -15.10 -30.08 25.07
CA LEU A 303 -16.56 -30.11 25.07
C LEU A 303 -17.25 -30.00 23.71
N GLU A 304 -16.53 -29.93 22.60
CA GLU A 304 -17.15 -30.14 21.28
C GLU A 304 -16.70 -31.47 20.66
N SER A 305 -17.30 -32.56 21.16
CA SER A 305 -17.37 -33.80 20.39
C SER A 305 -18.16 -33.54 19.10
N PRO A 306 -17.67 -33.92 17.90
CA PRO A 306 -18.44 -33.79 16.68
C PRO A 306 -19.56 -34.84 16.69
N ASP A 307 -20.74 -34.42 17.13
CA ASP A 307 -21.95 -35.22 17.01
C ASP A 307 -22.28 -35.38 15.53
N ARG A 308 -22.04 -36.61 15.05
CA ARG A 308 -22.44 -37.11 13.75
C ARG A 308 -23.96 -37.05 13.65
N ARG A 309 -24.51 -35.96 13.13
CA ARG A 309 -25.92 -35.92 12.70
C ARG A 309 -26.04 -35.56 11.22
N GLY A 310 -26.13 -36.63 10.42
CA GLY A 310 -27.09 -36.77 9.33
C GLY A 310 -26.91 -35.85 8.13
N LEU A 311 -26.07 -36.27 7.18
CA LEU A 311 -26.30 -35.93 5.77
C LEU A 311 -27.51 -36.76 5.28
N PRO A 312 -28.63 -36.14 4.87
CA PRO A 312 -29.72 -36.87 4.24
C PRO A 312 -29.26 -37.37 2.88
N GLY A 313 -29.48 -38.66 2.63
CA GLY A 313 -29.10 -39.31 1.39
C GLY A 313 -29.74 -38.68 0.16
N LEU A 314 -28.91 -38.33 -0.83
CA LEU A 314 -29.38 -38.24 -2.21
C LEU A 314 -29.68 -39.66 -2.70
N ARG A 315 -30.96 -40.01 -2.73
CA ARG A 315 -31.48 -41.08 -3.58
C ARG A 315 -32.48 -40.51 -4.58
N VAL A 316 -32.07 -40.60 -5.83
CA VAL A 316 -32.85 -40.94 -7.05
C VAL A 316 -33.81 -39.86 -7.57
N ARG A 317 -33.53 -39.31 -8.75
CA ARG A 317 -34.07 -39.78 -10.06
C ARG A 317 -33.30 -39.16 -11.22
#